data_AF-A0A813AP18-F1
#
_entry.id   AF-A0A813AP18-F1
#
_cell.length_a   1.000
_cell.length_b   1.000
_cell.length_c   1.000
_cell.angle_alpha   90.00
_cell.angle_beta   90.00
_cell.angle_gamma   90.00
#
_symmetry.space_group_name_H-M   'P 1'
#
loop_
_entity.id
_entity.type
_entity.pdbx_description
1 polymer ?
#
loop_
_entity_poly.entity_id
_entity_poly.type
_entity_poly.pdbx_seq_one_letter_code
_entity_poly.pdbx_strand_id
1 'polypeptide(L)'
;RAPFVGRECERTGPGVTRQAAEAVPSTLRQLSVVPTVGTVVQFKECKLRPELNWCFGVVESRQGGVLTVCLAGGSLVQGVVLEDVNPVALSDVEPSSVRELLQAQLGKTLGGQTRMLEQAKKVKELLVLWHGRSALLPAWTKSFWQELGLLEFKELKEKLEELSTAGAVAHSLDAFRAQEGIAWGEDEDGPESWEAALPPDLKRAGPEIYSSMKASGVRCVRDWVNSMFSVEQRQSARYVDLFNVATLVDFKAREGGSSQSKVLSIIAQDDTCEVALRRLAAWIHERRTGDRDAAQSMLAIKPSSFSTDVAPSWLVAQAASYSQSEHKRRERARAQGSASHGSGGSGGGKAGAKGGNGKGKEKKKGAGGKAATQGD
;
A
#
# COMPACT_ATOMS: atom_id res chain seq x y z
N ARG A 1 -19.09 -8.84 7.29
CA ARG A 1 -20.05 -9.96 7.12
C ARG A 1 -20.62 -10.23 8.51
N ALA A 2 -21.92 -9.97 8.74
CA ALA A 2 -22.51 -10.09 10.08
C ALA A 2 -22.59 -11.56 10.54
N PRO A 3 -22.42 -11.86 11.84
CA PRO A 3 -22.60 -13.21 12.35
C PRO A 3 -24.08 -13.62 12.31
N PHE A 4 -24.33 -14.89 12.00
CA PHE A 4 -25.67 -15.47 11.94
C PHE A 4 -26.29 -15.51 13.34
N VAL A 5 -27.38 -14.77 13.54
CA VAL A 5 -28.20 -14.81 14.75
C VAL A 5 -29.37 -15.76 14.50
N GLY A 6 -29.46 -16.86 15.26
CA GLY A 6 -30.63 -17.74 15.24
C GLY A 6 -31.84 -17.02 15.85
N ARG A 7 -32.96 -16.93 15.11
CA ARG A 7 -34.22 -16.37 15.60
C ARG A 7 -34.99 -17.42 16.43
N GLU A 8 -35.49 -17.00 17.58
CA GLU A 8 -36.43 -17.75 18.43
C GLU A 8 -37.86 -17.72 17.84
N CYS A 9 -38.55 -18.86 17.91
CA CYS A 9 -39.99 -19.00 17.63
C CYS A 9 -40.81 -18.71 18.89
N GLU A 10 -41.79 -17.81 18.79
CA GLU A 10 -42.78 -17.50 19.83
C GLU A 10 -43.77 -18.66 20.07
N ARG A 11 -44.08 -18.90 21.36
CA ARG A 11 -45.11 -19.81 21.85
C ARG A 11 -46.48 -19.12 21.92
N THR A 12 -47.55 -19.87 21.62
CA THR A 12 -48.85 -19.73 22.28
C THR A 12 -49.41 -21.13 22.60
N GLY A 13 -49.88 -21.33 23.85
CA GLY A 13 -50.55 -22.57 24.34
C GLY A 13 -52.07 -22.55 24.09
N PRO A 14 -52.93 -23.40 24.73
CA PRO A 14 -52.72 -24.04 26.05
C PRO A 14 -53.21 -25.51 26.25
N GLY A 15 -52.58 -26.20 27.22
CA GLY A 15 -53.21 -26.92 28.35
C GLY A 15 -53.92 -28.27 28.16
N VAL A 16 -53.33 -29.36 28.70
CA VAL A 16 -54.04 -30.45 29.42
C VAL A 16 -53.11 -31.12 30.46
N THR A 17 -53.61 -31.14 31.70
CA THR A 17 -53.45 -31.98 32.90
C THR A 17 -52.31 -33.01 33.12
N ARG A 18 -51.64 -32.82 34.28
CA ARG A 18 -50.97 -33.74 35.23
C ARG A 18 -50.84 -35.24 34.90
N GLN A 19 -49.61 -35.75 35.06
CA GLN A 19 -49.34 -36.88 35.96
C GLN A 19 -47.94 -36.77 36.57
N ALA A 20 -47.86 -37.08 37.86
CA ALA A 20 -46.68 -37.01 38.69
C ALA A 20 -45.80 -38.26 38.53
N ALA A 21 -44.49 -38.08 38.45
CA ALA A 21 -43.51 -39.09 38.79
C ALA A 21 -42.35 -38.41 39.53
N GLU A 22 -42.11 -38.86 40.75
CA GLU A 22 -40.92 -38.56 41.52
C GLU A 22 -39.65 -39.00 40.77
N ALA A 23 -38.64 -38.14 40.71
CA ALA A 23 -37.26 -38.57 40.54
C ALA A 23 -36.31 -37.59 41.26
N VAL A 24 -35.47 -38.20 42.08
CA VAL A 24 -34.39 -37.68 42.94
C VAL A 24 -33.38 -36.81 42.17
N PRO A 25 -32.78 -35.77 42.79
CA PRO A 25 -31.88 -34.85 42.12
C PRO A 25 -30.51 -35.48 41.83
N SER A 26 -30.26 -35.84 40.57
CA SER A 26 -28.93 -36.17 40.07
C SER A 26 -28.10 -34.90 39.96
N THR A 27 -27.41 -34.59 41.05
CA THR A 27 -26.39 -33.54 41.12
C THR A 27 -25.17 -34.01 40.33
N LEU A 28 -25.24 -33.91 39.00
CA LEU A 28 -24.06 -34.04 38.15
C LEU A 28 -23.17 -32.83 38.40
N ARG A 29 -22.17 -33.00 39.26
CA ARG A 29 -20.99 -32.14 39.30
C ARG A 29 -20.39 -32.13 37.90
N GLN A 30 -20.73 -31.11 37.09
CA GLN A 30 -20.00 -30.78 35.88
C GLN A 30 -18.55 -30.55 36.29
N LEU A 31 -17.70 -31.54 36.01
CA LEU A 31 -16.26 -31.35 36.01
C LEU A 31 -16.01 -30.19 35.04
N SER A 32 -15.53 -29.07 35.57
CA SER A 32 -15.11 -27.91 34.80
C SER A 32 -13.93 -28.34 33.93
N VAL A 33 -14.25 -28.88 32.74
CA VAL A 33 -13.25 -29.20 31.74
C VAL A 33 -12.73 -27.87 31.25
N VAL A 34 -11.49 -27.56 31.62
CA VAL A 34 -10.84 -26.33 31.18
C VAL A 34 -10.64 -26.44 29.66
N PRO A 35 -11.23 -25.57 28.83
CA PRO A 35 -11.11 -25.66 27.39
C PRO A 35 -9.65 -25.55 26.96
N THR A 36 -9.19 -26.55 26.23
CA THR A 36 -7.87 -26.62 25.60
C THR A 36 -7.94 -26.19 24.14
N VAL A 37 -6.80 -25.96 23.50
CA VAL A 37 -6.76 -25.71 22.05
C VAL A 37 -7.44 -26.86 21.30
N GLY A 38 -8.27 -26.53 20.31
CA GLY A 38 -9.10 -27.47 19.57
C GLY A 38 -10.43 -27.82 20.25
N THR A 39 -10.73 -27.26 21.43
CA THR A 39 -12.04 -27.43 22.08
C THR A 39 -13.08 -26.51 21.43
N VAL A 40 -14.27 -27.05 21.16
CA VAL A 40 -15.42 -26.25 20.75
C VAL A 40 -16.02 -25.58 21.98
N VAL A 41 -16.23 -24.27 21.88
CA VAL A 41 -16.78 -23.46 22.96
C VAL A 41 -18.00 -22.68 22.49
N GLN A 42 -18.95 -22.51 23.40
CA GLN A 42 -20.09 -21.61 23.24
C GLN A 42 -19.92 -20.42 24.17
N PHE A 43 -20.10 -19.21 23.65
CA PHE A 43 -20.09 -18.00 24.45
C PHE A 43 -21.36 -17.90 25.30
N LYS A 44 -21.19 -17.64 26.59
CA LYS A 44 -22.27 -17.27 27.50
C LYS A 44 -22.72 -15.84 27.22
N GLU A 45 -23.68 -15.38 28.01
CA GLU A 45 -24.11 -13.99 28.03
C GLU A 45 -22.96 -13.07 28.50
N CYS A 46 -22.21 -12.55 27.53
CA CYS A 46 -21.11 -11.63 27.68
C CYS A 46 -21.65 -10.20 27.86
N LYS A 47 -21.47 -9.60 29.03
CA LYS A 47 -21.90 -8.20 29.28
C LYS A 47 -21.13 -7.19 28.42
N LEU A 48 -19.87 -7.47 28.10
CA LEU A 48 -18.98 -6.56 27.38
C LEU A 48 -19.10 -6.69 25.85
N ARG A 49 -19.59 -7.83 25.34
CA ARG A 49 -19.68 -8.15 23.92
C ARG A 49 -20.96 -8.94 23.63
N PRO A 50 -22.14 -8.31 23.76
CA PRO A 50 -23.42 -8.99 23.58
C PRO A 50 -23.58 -9.63 22.19
N GLU A 51 -22.87 -9.11 21.18
CA GLU A 51 -22.82 -9.67 19.82
C GLU A 51 -22.23 -11.07 19.73
N LEU A 52 -21.49 -11.52 20.77
CA LEU A 52 -20.92 -12.86 20.83
C LEU A 52 -21.81 -13.86 21.56
N ASN A 53 -22.89 -13.41 22.21
CA ASN A 53 -23.74 -14.27 23.01
C ASN A 53 -24.28 -15.44 22.17
N TRP A 54 -24.16 -16.65 22.69
CA TRP A 54 -24.62 -17.89 22.05
C TRP A 54 -23.89 -18.28 20.76
N CYS A 55 -22.83 -17.56 20.39
CA CYS A 55 -21.99 -17.96 19.26
C CYS A 55 -21.13 -19.17 19.61
N PHE A 56 -20.81 -19.97 18.59
CA PHE A 56 -19.89 -21.09 18.69
C PHE A 56 -18.54 -20.77 18.03
N GLY A 57 -17.48 -21.31 18.61
CA GLY A 57 -16.14 -21.20 18.04
C GLY A 57 -15.20 -22.29 18.54
N VAL A 58 -14.01 -22.33 17.96
CA VAL A 58 -12.92 -23.25 18.32
C VAL A 58 -11.82 -22.46 19.01
N VAL A 59 -11.32 -22.97 20.14
CA VAL A 59 -10.17 -22.37 20.82
C VAL A 59 -8.91 -22.60 19.98
N GLU A 60 -8.29 -21.54 19.49
CA GLU A 60 -7.05 -21.61 18.70
C GLU A 60 -5.80 -21.49 19.57
N SER A 61 -5.84 -20.62 20.59
CA SER A 61 -4.71 -20.44 21.49
C SER A 61 -5.18 -20.07 22.89
N ARG A 62 -4.31 -20.38 23.86
CA ARG A 62 -4.50 -20.03 25.28
C ARG A 62 -3.21 -19.46 25.81
N GLN A 63 -3.26 -18.23 26.30
CA GLN A 63 -2.11 -17.55 26.89
C GLN A 63 -2.54 -16.83 28.17
N GLY A 64 -1.89 -17.11 29.29
CA GLY A 64 -2.11 -16.38 30.55
C GLY A 64 -3.55 -16.40 31.07
N GLY A 65 -4.31 -17.48 30.83
CA GLY A 65 -5.73 -17.58 31.24
C GLY A 65 -6.73 -16.94 30.27
N VAL A 66 -6.23 -16.30 29.22
CA VAL A 66 -7.02 -15.70 28.15
C VAL A 66 -7.04 -16.63 26.94
N LEU A 67 -8.19 -16.74 26.31
CA LEU A 67 -8.44 -17.56 25.13
C LEU A 67 -8.51 -16.69 23.87
N THR A 68 -8.03 -17.25 22.77
CA THR A 68 -8.32 -16.78 21.41
C THR A 68 -9.22 -17.81 20.75
N VAL A 69 -10.41 -17.38 20.33
CA VAL A 69 -11.46 -18.24 19.79
C VAL A 69 -11.75 -17.83 18.35
N CYS A 70 -11.71 -18.79 17.42
CA CYS A 70 -12.14 -18.59 16.04
C CYS A 70 -13.61 -18.99 15.94
N LEU A 71 -14.48 -18.04 15.61
CA LEU A 71 -15.92 -18.29 15.45
C LEU A 71 -16.16 -19.16 14.22
N ALA A 72 -17.31 -19.84 14.16
CA ALA A 72 -17.72 -20.62 12.98
C ALA A 72 -17.76 -19.78 11.69
N GLY A 73 -18.00 -18.47 11.80
CA GLY A 73 -17.94 -17.51 10.67
C GLY A 73 -16.52 -17.11 10.23
N GLY A 74 -15.47 -17.67 10.85
CA GLY A 74 -14.05 -17.42 10.56
C GLY A 74 -13.47 -16.16 11.21
N SER A 75 -14.25 -15.43 12.01
CA SER A 75 -13.76 -14.26 12.74
C SER A 75 -13.00 -14.67 14.00
N LEU A 76 -11.85 -14.05 14.23
CA LEU A 76 -11.01 -14.30 15.39
C LEU A 76 -11.38 -13.36 16.53
N VAL A 77 -11.66 -13.93 17.71
CA VAL A 77 -11.95 -13.17 18.93
C VAL A 77 -10.83 -13.39 19.92
N GLN A 78 -10.10 -12.32 20.22
CA GLN A 78 -9.05 -12.31 21.25
C GLN A 78 -9.60 -11.74 22.56
N GLY A 79 -8.94 -12.10 23.67
CA GLY A 79 -9.28 -11.55 24.99
C GLY A 79 -10.40 -12.29 25.71
N VAL A 80 -10.75 -13.52 25.30
CA VAL A 80 -11.89 -14.25 25.86
C VAL A 80 -11.52 -14.87 27.20
N VAL A 81 -12.27 -14.58 28.25
CA VAL A 81 -12.03 -15.15 29.58
C VAL A 81 -12.72 -16.51 29.68
N LEU A 82 -12.12 -17.42 30.45
CA LEU A 82 -12.67 -18.77 30.70
C LEU A 82 -14.11 -18.75 31.26
N GLU A 83 -14.47 -17.71 32.00
CA GLU A 83 -15.79 -17.58 32.60
C GLU A 83 -16.88 -17.30 31.56
N ASP A 84 -16.51 -16.65 30.46
CA ASP A 84 -17.41 -16.21 29.38
C ASP A 84 -17.77 -17.34 28.39
N VAL A 85 -17.16 -18.52 28.53
CA VAL A 85 -17.35 -19.62 27.59
C VAL A 85 -17.66 -20.93 28.31
N ASN A 86 -18.43 -21.78 27.63
CA ASN A 86 -18.67 -23.17 28.04
C ASN A 86 -18.08 -24.12 26.98
N PRO A 87 -17.33 -25.16 27.39
CA PRO A 87 -16.98 -26.23 26.47
C PRO A 87 -18.26 -26.98 26.05
N VAL A 88 -18.41 -27.23 24.75
CA VAL A 88 -19.56 -27.94 24.18
C VAL A 88 -19.05 -29.07 23.29
N ALA A 89 -19.67 -30.25 23.38
CA ALA A 89 -19.33 -31.33 22.47
C ALA A 89 -19.80 -30.98 21.05
N LEU A 90 -19.02 -31.32 20.03
CA LEU A 90 -19.35 -31.00 18.63
C LEU A 90 -20.72 -31.60 18.22
N SER A 91 -21.13 -32.73 18.82
CA SER A 91 -22.44 -33.36 18.63
C SER A 91 -23.62 -32.49 19.08
N ASP A 92 -23.39 -31.58 20.00
CA ASP A 92 -24.43 -30.79 20.68
C ASP A 92 -24.60 -29.41 20.04
N VAL A 93 -23.79 -29.10 19.01
CA VAL A 93 -23.86 -27.84 18.27
C VAL A 93 -24.95 -27.92 17.21
N GLU A 94 -25.93 -27.03 17.32
CA GLU A 94 -26.96 -26.80 16.30
C GLU A 94 -26.91 -25.33 15.84
N PRO A 95 -27.19 -25.04 14.56
CA PRO A 95 -27.58 -25.98 13.50
C PRO A 95 -26.41 -26.81 12.93
N SER A 96 -26.72 -27.92 12.24
CA SER A 96 -25.73 -28.79 11.56
C SER A 96 -24.76 -28.05 10.63
N SER A 97 -25.19 -26.97 9.98
CA SER A 97 -24.34 -26.12 9.14
C SER A 97 -23.19 -25.47 9.92
N VAL A 98 -23.42 -25.09 11.18
CA VAL A 98 -22.39 -24.55 12.07
C VAL A 98 -21.44 -25.67 12.51
N ARG A 99 -21.97 -26.87 12.76
CA ARG A 99 -21.17 -28.06 13.12
C ARG A 99 -20.16 -28.41 12.02
N GLU A 100 -20.57 -28.41 10.76
CA GLU A 100 -19.67 -28.68 9.62
C GLU A 100 -18.54 -27.65 9.51
N LEU A 101 -18.86 -26.36 9.69
CA LEU A 101 -17.87 -25.28 9.68
C LEU A 101 -16.84 -25.43 10.80
N LEU A 102 -17.30 -25.74 12.02
CA LEU A 102 -16.42 -25.98 13.16
C LEU A 102 -15.58 -27.24 12.98
N GLN A 103 -16.11 -28.30 12.37
CA GLN A 103 -15.36 -29.52 12.07
C GLN A 103 -14.22 -29.25 11.07
N ALA A 104 -14.49 -28.47 10.02
CA ALA A 104 -13.47 -28.05 9.07
C ALA A 104 -12.38 -27.18 9.74
N GLN A 105 -12.76 -26.31 10.69
CA GLN A 105 -11.81 -25.51 11.47
C GLN A 105 -10.98 -26.36 12.43
N LEU A 106 -11.59 -27.34 13.12
CA LEU A 106 -10.88 -28.29 13.97
C LEU A 106 -9.78 -29.00 13.19
N GLY A 107 -10.08 -29.49 11.99
CA GLY A 107 -9.10 -30.14 11.11
C GLY A 107 -7.90 -29.24 10.79
N LYS A 108 -8.12 -27.94 10.58
CA LYS A 108 -7.03 -26.96 10.33
C LYS A 108 -6.19 -26.71 11.57
N THR A 109 -6.83 -26.45 12.70
CA THR A 109 -6.14 -26.14 13.98
C THR A 109 -5.33 -27.33 14.51
N LEU A 110 -5.91 -28.53 14.50
CA LEU A 110 -5.23 -29.75 14.95
C LEU A 110 -4.15 -30.19 13.94
N GLY A 111 -4.42 -30.10 12.63
CA GLY A 111 -3.45 -30.42 11.59
C GLY A 111 -2.22 -29.50 11.58
N GLY A 112 -2.39 -28.22 11.93
CA GLY A 112 -1.28 -27.29 12.11
C GLY A 112 -0.40 -27.64 13.30
N GLN A 113 -0.99 -28.05 14.43
CA GLN A 113 -0.25 -28.43 15.63
C GLN A 113 0.54 -29.73 15.47
N THR A 114 -0.05 -30.76 14.86
CA THR A 114 0.66 -32.03 14.61
C THR A 114 1.86 -31.81 13.69
N ARG A 115 1.69 -30.99 12.64
CA ARG A 115 2.79 -30.63 11.74
C ARG A 115 3.91 -29.87 12.45
N MET A 116 3.59 -28.89 13.30
CA MET A 116 4.60 -28.15 14.07
C MET A 116 5.34 -29.07 15.06
N LEU A 117 4.63 -29.98 15.73
CA LEU A 117 5.26 -30.93 16.65
C LEU A 117 6.21 -31.89 15.93
N GLU A 118 5.85 -32.34 14.72
CA GLU A 118 6.68 -33.20 13.91
C GLU A 118 7.93 -32.48 13.37
N GLN A 119 7.79 -31.22 12.95
CA GLN A 119 8.92 -30.37 12.58
C GLN A 119 9.84 -30.12 13.78
N ALA A 120 9.30 -29.80 14.96
CA ALA A 120 10.07 -29.61 16.17
C ALA A 120 10.82 -30.90 16.59
N LYS A 121 10.22 -32.08 16.39
CA LYS A 121 10.87 -33.37 16.63
C LYS A 121 12.08 -33.56 15.69
N LYS A 122 11.92 -33.31 14.39
CA LYS A 122 13.01 -33.40 13.40
C LYS A 122 14.17 -32.42 13.72
N VAL A 123 13.84 -31.18 14.07
CA VAL A 123 14.84 -30.18 14.49
C VAL A 123 15.59 -30.65 15.74
N LYS A 124 14.87 -31.21 16.72
CA LYS A 124 15.47 -31.76 17.93
C LYS A 124 16.40 -32.94 17.64
N GLU A 125 16.00 -33.87 16.79
CA GLU A 125 16.83 -35.02 16.40
C GLU A 125 18.13 -34.58 15.71
N LEU A 126 18.04 -33.62 14.78
CA LEU A 126 19.21 -33.01 14.14
C LEU A 126 20.11 -32.29 15.14
N LEU A 127 19.53 -31.54 16.07
CA LEU A 127 20.29 -30.84 17.09
C LEU A 127 21.06 -31.82 17.99
N VAL A 128 20.44 -32.93 18.39
CA VAL A 128 21.09 -34.00 19.17
C VAL A 128 22.26 -34.61 18.39
N LEU A 129 22.06 -34.89 17.10
CA LEU A 129 23.08 -35.47 16.23
C LEU A 129 24.29 -34.53 16.04
N TRP A 130 24.03 -33.24 15.84
CA TRP A 130 25.08 -32.23 15.72
C TRP A 130 25.79 -31.93 17.04
N HIS A 131 25.06 -31.96 18.16
CA HIS A 131 25.65 -31.82 19.50
C HIS A 131 26.61 -32.97 19.80
N GLY A 132 26.31 -34.21 19.39
CA GLY A 132 27.24 -35.34 19.51
C GLY A 132 28.53 -35.19 18.68
N ARG A 133 28.53 -34.33 17.66
CA ARG A 133 29.68 -34.05 16.77
C ARG A 133 30.38 -32.73 17.10
N SER A 134 29.90 -31.97 18.10
CA SER A 134 30.37 -30.61 18.37
C SER A 134 31.84 -30.56 18.80
N ALA A 135 32.35 -31.62 19.42
CA ALA A 135 33.75 -31.72 19.84
C ALA A 135 34.74 -31.82 18.65
N LEU A 136 34.28 -32.27 17.49
CA LEU A 136 35.12 -32.50 16.31
C LEU A 136 35.02 -31.35 15.28
N LEU A 137 34.03 -30.47 15.41
CA LEU A 137 33.73 -29.43 14.44
C LEU A 137 33.50 -28.08 15.16
N PRO A 138 34.52 -27.22 15.29
CA PRO A 138 34.39 -25.92 15.97
C PRO A 138 33.33 -24.99 15.36
N ALA A 139 32.95 -25.20 14.09
CA ALA A 139 31.94 -24.44 13.35
C ALA A 139 30.61 -25.21 13.17
N TRP A 140 30.34 -26.24 13.98
CA TRP A 140 29.17 -27.11 13.85
C TRP A 140 27.83 -26.34 13.84
N THR A 141 27.74 -25.22 14.56
CA THR A 141 26.55 -24.37 14.61
C THR A 141 26.18 -23.82 13.23
N LYS A 142 27.16 -23.39 12.42
CA LYS A 142 26.93 -22.90 11.06
C LYS A 142 26.42 -24.01 10.13
N SER A 143 27.02 -25.19 10.23
CA SER A 143 26.64 -26.34 9.43
C SER A 143 25.27 -26.90 9.81
N PHE A 144 24.93 -26.89 11.11
CA PHE A 144 23.60 -27.23 11.61
C PHE A 144 22.52 -26.32 11.00
N TRP A 145 22.71 -24.99 11.02
CA TRP A 145 21.74 -24.05 10.43
C TRP A 145 21.66 -24.18 8.90
N GLN A 146 22.77 -24.51 8.24
CA GLN A 146 22.79 -24.79 6.81
C GLN A 146 21.99 -26.06 6.47
N GLU A 147 22.14 -27.14 7.25
CA GLU A 147 21.41 -28.40 7.05
C GLU A 147 19.93 -28.28 7.39
N LEU A 148 19.59 -27.53 8.45
CA LEU A 148 18.19 -27.20 8.76
C LEU A 148 17.51 -26.43 7.62
N GLY A 149 18.19 -25.42 7.05
CA GLY A 149 17.67 -24.67 5.91
C GLY A 149 17.46 -25.55 4.67
N LEU A 150 18.30 -26.58 4.48
CA LEU A 150 18.14 -27.55 3.40
C LEU A 150 16.98 -28.54 3.65
N LEU A 151 16.72 -28.92 4.90
CA LEU A 151 15.57 -29.75 5.26
C LEU A 151 14.26 -29.02 4.98
N GLU A 152 14.13 -27.76 5.41
CA GLU A 152 12.94 -26.96 5.13
C GLU A 152 12.72 -26.80 3.63
N PHE A 153 13.80 -26.55 2.86
CA PHE A 153 13.72 -26.45 1.41
C PHE A 153 13.30 -27.76 0.74
N LYS A 154 13.80 -28.90 1.22
CA LYS A 154 13.46 -30.23 0.67
C LYS A 154 12.01 -30.61 0.97
N GLU A 155 11.53 -30.39 2.19
CA GLU A 155 10.12 -30.61 2.55
C GLU A 155 9.18 -29.67 1.78
N LEU A 156 9.59 -28.41 1.56
CA LEU A 156 8.81 -27.47 0.76
C LEU A 156 8.73 -27.91 -0.70
N LYS A 157 9.84 -28.42 -1.25
CA LYS A 157 9.93 -28.89 -2.63
C LYS A 157 9.08 -30.16 -2.84
N GLU A 158 9.16 -31.11 -1.92
CA GLU A 158 8.35 -32.33 -1.94
C GLU A 158 6.86 -32.01 -1.84
N LYS A 159 6.45 -31.10 -0.96
CA LYS A 159 5.05 -30.65 -0.88
C LYS A 159 4.59 -29.86 -2.10
N LEU A 160 5.48 -29.08 -2.72
CA LEU A 160 5.17 -28.38 -3.96
C LEU A 160 4.97 -29.39 -5.11
N GLU A 161 5.70 -30.50 -5.10
CA GLU A 161 5.58 -31.59 -6.07
C GLU A 161 4.33 -32.45 -5.83
N GLU A 162 3.97 -32.73 -4.58
CA GLU A 162 2.69 -33.34 -4.19
C GLU A 162 1.49 -32.47 -4.59
N LEU A 163 1.58 -31.15 -4.38
CA LEU A 163 0.53 -30.22 -4.80
C LEU A 163 0.44 -30.14 -6.33
N SER A 164 1.58 -30.12 -7.02
CA SER A 164 1.64 -30.17 -8.48
C SER A 164 0.97 -31.44 -9.04
N THR A 165 1.26 -32.61 -8.45
CA THR A 165 0.64 -33.89 -8.85
C THR A 165 -0.83 -33.98 -8.47
N ALA A 166 -1.27 -33.31 -7.41
CA ALA A 166 -2.68 -33.16 -7.04
C ALA A 166 -3.46 -32.15 -7.93
N GLY A 167 -2.83 -31.62 -8.98
CA GLY A 167 -3.46 -30.69 -9.91
C GLY A 167 -3.55 -29.25 -9.39
N ALA A 168 -2.85 -28.92 -8.30
CA ALA A 168 -2.71 -27.53 -7.88
C ALA A 168 -1.85 -26.80 -8.93
N VAL A 169 -2.40 -25.72 -9.47
CA VAL A 169 -1.72 -24.88 -10.45
C VAL A 169 -0.39 -24.43 -9.84
N ALA A 170 0.72 -24.84 -10.47
CA ALA A 170 2.03 -24.36 -10.08
C ALA A 170 2.01 -22.83 -10.13
N HIS A 171 2.30 -22.14 -9.03
CA HIS A 171 2.49 -20.68 -9.04
C HIS A 171 3.85 -20.33 -9.66
N SER A 172 4.18 -20.92 -10.80
CA SER A 172 5.34 -20.52 -11.61
C SER A 172 4.91 -19.43 -12.58
N LEU A 173 5.84 -18.53 -12.88
CA LEU A 173 5.65 -17.49 -13.90
C LEU A 173 5.28 -18.10 -15.27
N ASP A 174 5.73 -19.34 -15.52
CA ASP A 174 5.45 -20.11 -16.72
C ASP A 174 4.01 -20.65 -16.76
N ALA A 175 3.43 -21.05 -15.62
CA ALA A 175 2.02 -21.42 -15.54
C ALA A 175 1.10 -20.21 -15.76
N PHE A 176 1.52 -19.03 -15.32
CA PHE A 176 0.79 -17.78 -15.59
C PHE A 176 0.83 -17.40 -17.07
N ARG A 177 1.97 -17.58 -17.75
CA ARG A 177 2.05 -17.43 -19.22
C ARG A 177 1.27 -18.50 -19.98
N ALA A 178 1.27 -19.74 -19.50
CA ALA A 178 0.47 -20.80 -20.11
C ALA A 178 -1.04 -20.55 -19.96
N GLN A 179 -1.44 -19.69 -19.01
CA GLN A 179 -2.83 -19.29 -18.79
C GLN A 179 -3.32 -18.17 -19.75
N GLU A 180 -2.44 -17.59 -20.57
CA GLU A 180 -2.82 -16.62 -21.64
C GLU A 180 -3.72 -17.23 -22.73
N GLY A 181 -3.98 -18.54 -22.71
CA GLY A 181 -4.89 -19.22 -23.62
C GLY A 181 -6.32 -19.46 -23.10
N ILE A 182 -6.60 -19.20 -21.82
CA ILE A 182 -7.98 -19.28 -21.30
C ILE A 182 -8.58 -17.88 -21.45
N ALA A 183 -9.06 -17.63 -22.67
CA ALA A 183 -9.90 -16.50 -23.00
C ALA A 183 -11.07 -16.43 -22.00
N TRP A 184 -10.98 -15.49 -21.06
CA TRP A 184 -12.19 -14.89 -20.52
C TRP A 184 -12.97 -14.37 -21.72
N GLY A 185 -14.24 -14.77 -21.81
CA GLY A 185 -15.06 -14.71 -23.01
C GLY A 185 -14.83 -13.47 -23.87
N GLU A 186 -14.73 -13.73 -25.16
CA GLU A 186 -14.99 -12.77 -26.22
C GLU A 186 -16.35 -12.12 -25.98
N ASP A 187 -16.38 -11.01 -25.25
CA ASP A 187 -17.48 -10.06 -25.25
C ASP A 187 -16.86 -8.66 -25.20
N GLU A 188 -16.88 -8.02 -26.37
CA GLU A 188 -16.69 -6.60 -26.66
C GLU A 188 -15.36 -5.95 -26.27
N ASP A 189 -14.69 -5.38 -27.29
CA ASP A 189 -13.79 -4.24 -27.16
C ASP A 189 -14.47 -3.10 -26.38
N GLY A 190 -14.49 -3.21 -25.05
CA GLY A 190 -14.76 -2.10 -24.15
C GLY A 190 -13.63 -1.07 -24.26
N PRO A 191 -13.87 0.21 -23.93
CA PRO A 191 -12.89 1.30 -24.03
C PRO A 191 -11.77 1.21 -22.97
N GLU A 192 -11.37 0.01 -22.56
CA GLU A 192 -10.44 -0.25 -21.44
C GLU A 192 -8.97 -0.32 -21.88
N SER A 193 -8.68 -0.28 -23.19
CA SER A 193 -7.28 -0.37 -23.67
C SER A 193 -6.38 0.81 -23.24
N TRP A 194 -6.97 1.95 -22.88
CA TRP A 194 -6.22 3.13 -22.42
C TRP A 194 -5.91 3.13 -20.91
N GLU A 195 -6.54 2.25 -20.13
CA GLU A 195 -6.24 2.12 -18.69
C GLU A 195 -4.97 1.29 -18.43
N ALA A 196 -4.56 0.48 -19.40
CA ALA A 196 -3.44 -0.46 -19.26
C ALA A 196 -2.07 0.12 -19.68
N ALA A 197 -2.04 1.18 -20.50
CA ALA A 197 -0.82 1.75 -21.05
C ALA A 197 -0.93 3.26 -21.32
N LEU A 198 0.21 3.95 -21.35
CA LEU A 198 0.25 5.36 -21.74
C LEU A 198 -0.15 5.53 -23.21
N PRO A 199 -0.82 6.65 -23.58
CA PRO A 199 -1.19 6.94 -24.96
C PRO A 199 0.03 6.83 -25.90
N PRO A 200 -0.10 6.19 -27.07
CA PRO A 200 1.03 5.94 -27.98
C PRO A 200 1.61 7.23 -28.57
N ASP A 201 0.84 8.31 -28.59
CA ASP A 201 1.22 9.65 -29.04
C ASP A 201 1.87 10.50 -27.93
N LEU A 202 1.90 10.01 -26.68
CA LEU A 202 2.55 10.71 -25.58
C LEU A 202 4.06 10.80 -25.85
N LYS A 203 4.56 12.02 -26.07
CA LYS A 203 6.00 12.28 -26.20
C LYS A 203 6.71 11.89 -24.91
N ARG A 204 7.45 10.77 -24.92
CA ARG A 204 8.19 10.27 -23.75
C ARG A 204 9.35 11.18 -23.37
N ALA A 205 9.54 11.38 -22.07
CA ALA A 205 10.56 12.25 -21.49
C ALA A 205 11.42 11.52 -20.45
N GLY A 206 11.01 10.34 -19.98
CA GLY A 206 11.73 9.52 -19.01
C GLY A 206 13.20 9.30 -19.36
N PRO A 207 13.53 8.85 -20.59
CA PRO A 207 14.93 8.66 -20.99
C PRO A 207 15.77 9.94 -20.90
N GLU A 208 15.21 11.08 -21.30
CA GLU A 208 15.90 12.38 -21.26
C GLU A 208 16.10 12.86 -19.80
N ILE A 209 15.08 12.68 -18.94
CA ILE A 209 15.16 12.98 -17.51
C ILE A 209 16.25 12.12 -16.86
N TYR A 210 16.27 10.82 -17.14
CA TYR A 210 17.27 9.89 -16.60
C TYR A 210 18.68 10.26 -17.08
N SER A 211 18.83 10.59 -18.38
CA SER A 211 20.11 11.03 -18.94
C SER A 211 20.60 12.34 -18.28
N SER A 212 19.71 13.31 -18.10
CA SER A 212 20.03 14.60 -17.45
C SER A 212 20.44 14.43 -15.99
N MET A 213 19.77 13.52 -15.26
CA MET A 213 20.12 13.13 -13.91
C MET A 213 21.54 12.53 -13.85
N LYS A 214 21.87 11.62 -14.78
CA LYS A 214 23.23 11.03 -14.88
C LYS A 214 24.28 12.09 -15.20
N ALA A 215 23.98 13.01 -16.12
CA ALA A 215 24.86 14.12 -16.47
C ALA A 215 25.11 15.08 -15.29
N SER A 216 24.16 15.15 -14.34
CA SER A 216 24.30 15.92 -13.10
C SER A 216 25.18 15.23 -12.05
N GLY A 217 25.83 14.11 -12.38
CA GLY A 217 26.75 13.38 -11.50
C GLY A 217 26.06 12.41 -10.54
N VAL A 218 24.75 12.21 -10.66
CA VAL A 218 24.01 11.32 -9.77
C VAL A 218 24.15 9.85 -10.22
N ARG A 219 24.35 8.94 -9.26
CA ARG A 219 24.61 7.52 -9.57
C ARG A 219 23.35 6.75 -9.93
N CYS A 220 22.28 6.93 -9.16
CA CYS A 220 20.97 6.28 -9.33
C CYS A 220 19.83 7.23 -8.94
N VAL A 221 18.58 6.85 -9.22
CA VAL A 221 17.42 7.70 -8.98
C VAL A 221 17.21 7.93 -7.47
N ARG A 222 17.52 6.94 -6.62
CA ARG A 222 17.49 7.11 -5.17
C ARG A 222 18.52 8.13 -4.66
N ASP A 223 19.73 8.12 -5.21
CA ASP A 223 20.74 9.12 -4.87
C ASP A 223 20.29 10.53 -5.29
N TRP A 224 19.51 10.63 -6.37
CA TRP A 224 18.90 11.89 -6.79
C TRP A 224 17.91 12.38 -5.74
N VAL A 225 16.98 11.53 -5.30
CA VAL A 225 16.03 11.90 -4.25
C VAL A 225 16.76 12.28 -2.96
N ASN A 226 17.80 11.53 -2.57
CA ASN A 226 18.60 11.82 -1.39
C ASN A 226 19.28 13.19 -1.43
N SER A 227 19.70 13.68 -2.60
CA SER A 227 20.33 15.00 -2.72
C SER A 227 19.34 16.16 -2.55
N MET A 228 18.04 15.89 -2.67
CA MET A 228 17.01 16.90 -2.51
C MET A 228 16.59 17.06 -1.04
N PHE A 229 16.61 15.99 -0.26
CA PHE A 229 16.12 16.01 1.12
C PHE A 229 17.27 16.11 2.12
N SER A 230 17.15 17.06 3.07
CA SER A 230 18.02 17.05 4.25
C SER A 230 17.75 15.80 5.09
N VAL A 231 18.73 15.38 5.91
CA VAL A 231 18.64 14.16 6.71
C VAL A 231 17.38 14.13 7.59
N GLU A 232 17.03 15.27 8.18
CA GLU A 232 15.84 15.42 9.04
C GLU A 232 14.53 15.22 8.27
N GLN A 233 14.48 15.62 7.00
CA GLN A 233 13.26 15.52 6.18
C GLN A 233 13.00 14.12 5.63
N ARG A 234 13.94 13.18 5.80
CA ARG A 234 13.84 11.80 5.30
C ARG A 234 12.88 10.92 6.10
N GLN A 235 12.29 11.44 7.17
CA GLN A 235 11.20 10.77 7.89
C GLN A 235 9.82 11.17 7.38
N SER A 236 9.73 12.18 6.51
CA SER A 236 8.46 12.63 5.97
C SER A 236 7.83 11.57 5.05
N ALA A 237 6.51 11.43 5.11
CA ALA A 237 5.76 10.56 4.19
C ALA A 237 6.10 10.87 2.72
N ARG A 238 6.26 12.16 2.40
CA ARG A 238 6.62 12.61 1.05
C ARG A 238 7.97 12.08 0.57
N TYR A 239 8.97 12.04 1.46
CA TYR A 239 10.26 11.45 1.12
C TYR A 239 10.11 9.94 0.86
N VAL A 240 9.41 9.22 1.73
CA VAL A 240 9.20 7.77 1.62
C VAL A 240 8.53 7.44 0.28
N ASP A 241 7.50 8.19 -0.11
CA ASP A 241 6.81 7.99 -1.39
C ASP A 241 7.74 8.19 -2.58
N LEU A 242 8.48 9.31 -2.63
CA LEU A 242 9.38 9.60 -3.75
C LEU A 242 10.57 8.63 -3.79
N PHE A 243 11.04 8.18 -2.64
CA PHE A 243 12.11 7.18 -2.54
C PHE A 243 11.65 5.82 -3.06
N ASN A 244 10.41 5.40 -2.75
CA ASN A 244 9.82 4.18 -3.28
C ASN A 244 9.64 4.26 -4.81
N VAL A 245 9.14 5.39 -5.32
CA VAL A 245 9.03 5.64 -6.76
C VAL A 245 10.40 5.58 -7.44
N ALA A 246 11.42 6.20 -6.87
CA ALA A 246 12.80 6.13 -7.36
C ALA A 246 13.35 4.69 -7.35
N THR A 247 12.98 3.90 -6.35
CA THR A 247 13.41 2.49 -6.23
C THR A 247 12.86 1.64 -7.37
N LEU A 248 11.62 1.88 -7.81
CA LEU A 248 11.03 1.17 -8.96
C LEU A 248 11.85 1.40 -10.23
N VAL A 249 12.25 2.66 -10.48
CA VAL A 249 13.08 3.00 -11.63
C VAL A 249 14.47 2.36 -11.52
N ASP A 250 15.08 2.38 -10.34
CA ASP A 250 16.39 1.75 -10.12
C ASP A 250 16.36 0.23 -10.39
N PHE A 251 15.27 -0.46 -10.02
CA PHE A 251 15.12 -1.89 -10.31
C PHE A 251 15.05 -2.16 -11.81
N LYS A 252 14.27 -1.36 -12.54
CA LYS A 252 14.16 -1.47 -14.00
C LYS A 252 15.46 -1.10 -14.70
N ALA A 253 16.10 -0.01 -14.29
CA ALA A 253 17.39 0.41 -14.83
C ALA A 253 18.46 -0.67 -14.66
N ARG A 254 18.43 -1.44 -13.56
CA ARG A 254 19.37 -2.54 -13.33
C ARG A 254 19.32 -3.64 -14.39
N GLU A 255 18.17 -3.88 -15.03
CA GLU A 255 18.02 -4.86 -16.11
C GLU A 255 18.87 -4.50 -17.36
N GLY A 256 19.20 -3.21 -17.51
CA GLY A 256 20.12 -2.71 -18.53
C GLY A 256 21.59 -3.01 -18.26
N GLY A 257 21.95 -3.45 -17.05
CA GLY A 257 23.32 -3.73 -16.64
C GLY A 257 24.22 -2.49 -16.71
N SER A 258 25.45 -2.66 -17.20
CA SER A 258 26.43 -1.57 -17.34
C SER A 258 26.27 -0.72 -18.59
N SER A 259 25.34 -1.08 -19.50
CA SER A 259 25.17 -0.38 -20.77
C SER A 259 24.14 0.73 -20.67
N GLN A 260 24.59 1.98 -20.75
CA GLN A 260 23.72 3.15 -20.69
C GLN A 260 22.65 3.15 -21.79
N SER A 261 23.00 2.74 -23.02
CA SER A 261 22.02 2.67 -24.12
C SER A 261 20.92 1.66 -23.86
N LYS A 262 21.26 0.51 -23.26
CA LYS A 262 20.28 -0.52 -22.88
C LYS A 262 19.36 -0.02 -21.76
N VAL A 263 19.91 0.66 -20.75
CA VAL A 263 19.12 1.29 -19.67
C VAL A 263 18.13 2.30 -20.25
N LEU A 264 18.57 3.19 -21.13
CA LEU A 264 17.71 4.19 -21.75
C LEU A 264 16.63 3.56 -22.64
N SER A 265 16.94 2.47 -23.35
CA SER A 265 15.95 1.75 -24.14
C SER A 265 14.86 1.10 -23.27
N ILE A 266 15.23 0.53 -22.12
CA ILE A 266 14.27 -0.06 -21.19
C ILE A 266 13.36 1.03 -20.62
N ILE A 267 13.94 2.14 -20.17
CA ILE A 267 13.18 3.29 -19.66
C ILE A 267 12.26 3.88 -20.73
N ALA A 268 12.67 3.88 -22.01
CA ALA A 268 11.84 4.40 -23.10
C ALA A 268 10.60 3.55 -23.37
N GLN A 269 10.63 2.26 -23.05
CA GLN A 269 9.54 1.32 -23.32
C GLN A 269 8.64 1.06 -22.10
N ASP A 270 9.12 1.38 -20.90
CA ASP A 270 8.43 1.08 -19.64
C ASP A 270 7.63 2.30 -19.14
N ASP A 271 6.30 2.17 -19.15
CA ASP A 271 5.36 3.22 -18.71
C ASP A 271 5.47 3.55 -17.22
N THR A 272 5.83 2.56 -16.39
CA THR A 272 6.04 2.78 -14.96
C THR A 272 7.24 3.70 -14.76
N CYS A 273 8.32 3.48 -15.51
CA CYS A 273 9.50 4.35 -15.49
C CYS A 273 9.17 5.77 -15.98
N GLU A 274 8.39 5.90 -17.05
CA GLU A 274 7.96 7.18 -17.60
C GLU A 274 7.16 8.00 -16.56
N VAL A 275 6.15 7.39 -15.94
CA VAL A 275 5.32 8.02 -14.90
C VAL A 275 6.17 8.41 -13.69
N ALA A 276 7.03 7.50 -13.22
CA ALA A 276 7.88 7.71 -12.06
C ALA A 276 8.87 8.87 -12.26
N LEU A 277 9.59 8.88 -13.38
CA LEU A 277 10.60 9.90 -13.68
C LEU A 277 9.97 11.27 -13.87
N ARG A 278 8.82 11.35 -14.54
CA ARG A 278 8.07 12.61 -14.64
C ARG A 278 7.55 13.10 -13.31
N ARG A 279 7.07 12.21 -12.44
CA ARG A 279 6.61 12.57 -11.10
C ARG A 279 7.73 13.16 -10.25
N LEU A 280 8.92 12.57 -10.32
CA LEU A 280 10.11 13.09 -9.64
C LEU A 280 10.52 14.45 -10.20
N ALA A 281 10.64 14.57 -11.53
CA ALA A 281 11.00 15.82 -12.20
C ALA A 281 10.01 16.96 -11.92
N ALA A 282 8.71 16.68 -11.96
CA ALA A 282 7.65 17.64 -11.64
C ALA A 282 7.80 18.19 -10.22
N TRP A 283 8.03 17.31 -9.24
CA TRP A 283 8.18 17.75 -7.85
C TRP A 283 9.42 18.62 -7.64
N ILE A 284 10.53 18.28 -8.28
CA ILE A 284 11.77 19.09 -8.22
C ILE A 284 11.55 20.47 -8.85
N HIS A 285 10.84 20.50 -9.98
CA HIS A 285 10.50 21.74 -10.64
C HIS A 285 9.67 22.63 -9.71
N GLU A 286 8.56 22.12 -9.17
CA GLU A 286 7.70 22.83 -8.22
C GLU A 286 8.51 23.38 -7.04
N ARG A 287 9.39 22.56 -6.46
CA ARG A 287 10.19 22.97 -5.31
C ARG A 287 11.17 24.10 -5.64
N ARG A 288 11.74 24.11 -6.85
CA ARG A 288 12.73 25.10 -7.26
C ARG A 288 12.09 26.42 -7.72
N THR A 289 10.96 26.34 -8.43
CA THR A 289 10.35 27.52 -9.06
C THR A 289 9.15 28.05 -8.27
N GLY A 290 8.52 27.22 -7.45
CA GLY A 290 7.21 27.51 -6.85
C GLY A 290 6.04 27.42 -7.84
N ASP A 291 6.30 27.07 -9.11
CA ASP A 291 5.29 27.00 -10.16
C ASP A 291 4.62 25.62 -10.18
N ARG A 292 3.42 25.57 -9.60
CA ARG A 292 2.62 24.35 -9.51
C ARG A 292 2.01 23.94 -10.84
N ASP A 293 1.62 24.91 -11.66
CA ASP A 293 0.93 24.64 -12.92
C ASP A 293 1.93 24.07 -13.93
N ALA A 294 3.14 24.64 -13.99
CA ALA A 294 4.24 24.07 -14.77
C ALA A 294 4.60 22.65 -14.29
N ALA A 295 4.71 22.42 -12.98
CA ALA A 295 4.99 21.10 -12.44
C ALA A 295 3.89 20.07 -12.77
N GLN A 296 2.62 20.46 -12.70
CA GLN A 296 1.49 19.59 -13.09
C GLN A 296 1.50 19.29 -14.59
N SER A 297 1.92 20.24 -15.42
CA SER A 297 2.06 20.03 -16.87
C SER A 297 3.12 18.98 -17.23
N MET A 298 4.11 18.77 -16.35
CA MET A 298 5.18 17.78 -16.52
C MET A 298 4.76 16.36 -16.18
N LEU A 299 3.56 16.09 -15.65
CA LEU A 299 3.12 14.74 -15.31
C LEU A 299 2.79 13.91 -16.56
N ALA A 300 2.96 12.58 -16.48
CA ALA A 300 2.58 11.65 -17.55
C ALA A 300 1.05 11.50 -17.65
N ILE A 301 0.41 11.31 -16.49
CA ILE A 301 -1.03 11.11 -16.35
C ILE A 301 -1.55 12.21 -15.43
N LYS A 302 -2.66 12.84 -15.84
CA LYS A 302 -3.37 13.83 -15.05
C LYS A 302 -4.68 13.21 -14.56
N PRO A 303 -4.99 13.23 -13.27
CA PRO A 303 -6.28 12.79 -12.76
C PRO A 303 -7.43 13.53 -13.45
N SER A 304 -8.57 12.86 -13.63
CA SER A 304 -9.75 13.43 -14.31
C SER A 304 -10.34 14.67 -13.62
N SER A 305 -10.00 14.90 -12.34
CA SER A 305 -10.37 16.09 -11.59
C SER A 305 -9.63 17.37 -12.02
N PHE A 306 -8.61 17.25 -12.87
CA PHE A 306 -7.92 18.42 -13.43
C PHE A 306 -8.64 18.89 -14.69
N SER A 307 -8.84 20.20 -14.83
CA SER A 307 -9.38 20.81 -16.05
C SER A 307 -8.35 20.69 -17.17
N THR A 308 -8.27 19.54 -17.82
CA THR A 308 -7.47 19.33 -19.01
C THR A 308 -8.30 19.71 -20.23
N ASP A 309 -7.75 20.59 -21.07
CA ASP A 309 -8.36 20.94 -22.36
C ASP A 309 -8.58 19.67 -23.19
N VAL A 310 -9.78 19.55 -23.77
CA VAL A 310 -10.12 18.47 -24.72
C VAL A 310 -9.39 18.67 -26.05
N ALA A 311 -8.99 19.90 -26.35
CA ALA A 311 -8.27 20.23 -27.58
C ALA A 311 -6.83 19.67 -27.56
N PRO A 312 -6.28 19.26 -28.73
CA PRO A 312 -4.90 18.79 -28.82
C PRO A 312 -3.88 19.80 -28.29
N SER A 313 -2.83 19.31 -27.63
CA SER A 313 -1.81 20.15 -26.98
C SER A 313 -1.15 21.15 -27.93
N TRP A 314 -0.94 20.79 -29.20
CA TRP A 314 -0.38 21.67 -30.22
C TRP A 314 -1.31 22.86 -30.53
N LEU A 315 -2.63 22.65 -30.54
CA LEU A 315 -3.62 23.68 -30.83
C LEU A 315 -3.73 24.66 -29.65
N VAL A 316 -3.77 24.12 -28.43
CA VAL A 316 -3.79 24.91 -27.20
C VAL A 316 -2.51 25.75 -27.08
N ALA A 317 -1.34 25.16 -27.35
CA ALA A 317 -0.06 25.88 -27.31
C ALA A 317 0.04 26.99 -28.36
N GLN A 318 -0.46 26.75 -29.57
CA GLN A 318 -0.51 27.78 -30.62
C GLN A 318 -1.47 28.91 -30.25
N ALA A 319 -2.66 28.60 -29.75
CA ALA A 319 -3.63 29.61 -29.30
C ALA A 319 -3.08 30.45 -28.14
N ALA A 320 -2.42 29.81 -27.15
CA ALA A 320 -1.78 30.49 -26.04
C ALA A 320 -0.63 31.41 -26.52
N SER A 321 0.22 30.91 -27.42
CA SER A 321 1.34 31.68 -27.99
C SER A 321 0.83 32.90 -28.77
N TYR A 322 -0.21 32.71 -29.59
CA TYR A 322 -0.88 33.80 -30.31
C TYR A 322 -1.47 34.82 -29.33
N SER A 323 -2.22 34.38 -28.33
CA SER A 323 -2.82 35.24 -27.31
C SER A 323 -1.77 36.07 -26.55
N GLN A 324 -0.67 35.45 -26.12
CA GLN A 324 0.44 36.16 -25.48
C GLN A 324 1.10 37.18 -26.40
N SER A 325 1.29 36.83 -27.67
CA SER A 325 1.89 37.73 -28.67
C SER A 325 1.01 38.95 -28.94
N GLU A 326 -0.30 38.76 -29.06
CA GLU A 326 -1.29 39.82 -29.25
C GLU A 326 -1.43 40.68 -27.99
N HIS A 327 -1.42 40.08 -26.80
CA HIS A 327 -1.37 40.83 -25.54
C HIS A 327 -0.13 41.72 -25.49
N LYS A 328 1.07 41.18 -25.76
CA LYS A 328 2.32 41.96 -25.82
C LYS A 328 2.27 43.05 -26.90
N ARG A 329 1.61 42.82 -28.03
CA ARG A 329 1.41 43.83 -29.08
C ARG A 329 0.47 44.95 -28.62
N ARG A 330 -0.66 44.61 -27.99
CA ARG A 330 -1.62 45.57 -27.42
C ARG A 330 -1.01 46.39 -26.30
N GLU A 331 -0.23 45.78 -25.40
CA GLU A 331 0.46 46.51 -24.34
C GLU A 331 1.51 47.48 -24.90
N ARG A 332 2.25 47.09 -25.94
CA ARG A 332 3.15 48.03 -26.66
C ARG A 332 2.39 49.18 -27.33
N ALA A 333 1.24 48.89 -27.96
CA ALA A 333 0.40 49.92 -28.57
C ALA A 333 -0.21 50.88 -27.53
N ARG A 334 -0.63 50.37 -26.37
CA ARG A 334 -1.10 51.19 -25.24
C ARG A 334 0.01 52.07 -24.67
N ALA A 335 1.23 51.54 -24.54
CA ALA A 335 2.39 52.32 -24.10
C ALA A 335 2.76 53.44 -25.09
N GLN A 336 2.61 53.20 -26.41
CA GLN A 336 2.84 54.22 -27.44
C GLN A 336 1.69 55.25 -27.53
N GLY A 337 0.45 54.81 -27.35
CA GLY A 337 -0.72 55.71 -27.33
C GLY A 337 -0.74 56.64 -26.11
N SER A 338 -0.23 56.18 -24.97
CA SER A 338 -0.07 57.01 -23.75
C SER A 338 1.15 57.94 -23.81
N ALA A 339 2.19 57.62 -24.58
CA ALA A 339 3.32 58.53 -24.83
C ALA A 339 2.99 59.64 -25.84
N SER A 340 1.93 59.48 -26.65
CA SER A 340 1.45 60.49 -27.61
C SER A 340 0.52 61.54 -26.97
N HIS A 341 -0.04 61.26 -25.79
CA HIS A 341 -0.84 62.24 -25.02
C HIS A 341 -0.05 62.76 -23.82
N GLY A 342 0.98 63.56 -24.09
CA GLY A 342 1.86 64.04 -23.03
C GLY A 342 2.80 65.20 -23.37
N SER A 343 2.35 66.21 -24.13
CA SER A 343 3.01 67.53 -24.14
C SER A 343 2.10 68.65 -24.73
N GLY A 344 1.48 69.44 -23.84
CA GLY A 344 1.07 70.85 -24.05
C GLY A 344 -0.27 71.12 -24.75
N GLY A 345 -1.27 71.80 -24.18
CA GLY A 345 -1.34 72.49 -22.89
C GLY A 345 -2.68 73.22 -22.65
N SER A 346 -2.80 73.72 -21.42
CA SER A 346 -3.60 74.85 -20.93
C SER A 346 -5.14 74.79 -20.91
N GLY A 347 -5.71 74.92 -19.70
CA GLY A 347 -7.06 75.46 -19.54
C GLY A 347 -7.90 74.95 -18.36
N GLY A 348 -7.51 75.31 -17.13
CA GLY A 348 -8.39 75.70 -16.01
C GLY A 348 -9.60 74.84 -15.59
N GLY A 349 -9.68 74.52 -14.30
CA GLY A 349 -10.99 74.34 -13.65
C GLY A 349 -11.11 73.26 -12.58
N LYS A 350 -10.48 73.50 -11.43
CA LYS A 350 -11.02 73.38 -10.06
C LYS A 350 -12.00 72.22 -9.70
N ALA A 351 -11.61 71.51 -8.64
CA ALA A 351 -12.39 70.71 -7.67
C ALA A 351 -12.71 69.25 -8.08
N GLY A 352 -12.45 68.23 -7.25
CA GLY A 352 -12.01 68.21 -5.85
C GLY A 352 -11.56 66.83 -5.37
N ALA A 353 -10.87 66.86 -4.22
CA ALA A 353 -10.63 65.85 -3.19
C ALA A 353 -10.94 64.37 -3.50
N LYS A 354 -10.13 63.37 -3.13
CA LYS A 354 -9.54 63.15 -1.80
C LYS A 354 -8.72 61.85 -1.85
N GLY A 355 -7.53 61.81 -1.26
CA GLY A 355 -6.90 60.53 -0.89
C GLY A 355 -5.39 60.50 -1.01
N GLY A 356 -4.68 60.80 0.08
CA GLY A 356 -3.24 60.59 0.15
C GLY A 356 -2.65 61.11 1.44
N ASN A 357 -2.77 60.34 2.52
CA ASN A 357 -2.03 60.59 3.75
C ASN A 357 -0.78 59.70 3.75
N GLY A 358 0.32 60.22 3.20
CA GLY A 358 1.65 59.68 3.38
C GLY A 358 2.33 60.38 4.55
N LYS A 359 2.94 59.60 5.45
CA LYS A 359 3.91 60.09 6.43
C LYS A 359 5.23 59.36 6.20
N GLY A 360 6.18 60.05 5.58
CA GLY A 360 7.58 59.66 5.54
C GLY A 360 8.41 60.54 6.46
N LYS A 361 9.52 60.00 6.97
CA LYS A 361 10.80 60.63 7.34
C LYS A 361 11.68 59.54 7.98
N GLU A 362 12.99 59.44 7.79
CA GLU A 362 13.98 60.46 7.47
C GLU A 362 15.29 59.85 6.94
N LYS A 363 16.07 60.69 6.24
CA LYS A 363 17.40 60.46 5.64
C LYS A 363 18.55 60.45 6.67
N LYS A 364 19.65 59.75 6.33
CA LYS A 364 21.04 60.26 6.39
C LYS A 364 21.92 59.41 5.45
N LYS A 365 22.43 59.94 4.31
CA LYS A 365 23.75 60.57 4.09
C LYS A 365 24.90 59.78 4.75
N GLY A 366 25.98 59.35 4.08
CA GLY A 366 26.46 59.54 2.71
C GLY A 366 27.93 59.08 2.59
N ALA A 367 28.50 59.26 1.37
CA ALA A 367 29.93 59.17 0.98
C ALA A 367 30.59 57.77 1.02
N GLY A 368 31.38 57.31 0.05
CA GLY A 368 31.98 57.91 -1.14
C GLY A 368 33.38 57.33 -1.38
N GLY A 369 33.72 56.98 -2.65
CA GLY A 369 35.10 56.70 -3.16
C GLY A 369 35.39 55.21 -3.42
N LYS A 370 35.52 54.70 -4.67
CA LYS A 370 36.64 54.77 -5.67
C LYS A 370 38.00 54.29 -5.09
N ALA A 371 38.87 53.50 -5.73
CA ALA A 371 38.98 52.84 -7.04
C ALA A 371 40.28 51.98 -7.07
N ALA A 372 40.42 51.11 -8.10
CA ALA A 372 41.66 50.48 -8.67
C ALA A 372 42.44 49.48 -7.77
N THR A 373 43.15 48.44 -8.24
CA THR A 373 44.02 48.30 -9.42
C THR A 373 44.35 46.80 -9.68
N GLN A 374 44.93 46.52 -10.86
CA GLN A 374 45.45 45.24 -11.40
C GLN A 374 46.49 44.50 -10.55
N GLY A 375 46.66 43.21 -10.85
CA GLY A 375 47.97 42.59 -11.10
C GLY A 375 48.60 41.80 -9.96
N ASP A 376 48.57 40.46 -10.06
CA ASP A 376 49.74 39.62 -10.35
C ASP A 376 49.29 38.28 -10.96
#